data_AF-N1UUR5-F1
#
_entry.id   AF-N1UUR5-F1
#
_cell.length_a   1.000
_cell.length_b   1.000
_cell.length_c   1.000
_cell.angle_alpha   90.00
_cell.angle_beta   90.00
_cell.angle_gamma   90.00
#
_symmetry.space_group_name_H-M   'P 1'
#
loop_
_entity.id
_entity.type
_entity.pdbx_description
1 polymer ?
#
loop_
_entity_poly.entity_id
_entity_poly.type
_entity_poly.pdbx_seq_one_letter_code
_entity_poly.pdbx_strand_id
1 'polypeptide(L)'
;MPDPGTTDARHILEIVKVSRNFVWYSAITQIVSSVCYIIALFSLADLITSQKKTTLSGFVLFGIGVLGMCSDAFFHLLAYYMTDDSVFIQENVIIIMNFMQTKGVIILVPLLLPFFIGSLILSIGLKLQNVISKIPNGRFPNLQFSPGFRAP
;
A
#
# COMPACT_ATOMS: atom_id res chain seq x y z
N MET A 1 -2.14 -11.26 13.20
CA MET A 1 -3.22 -10.27 12.93
C MET A 1 -4.54 -11.03 12.89
N PRO A 2 -5.67 -10.38 13.21
CA PRO A 2 -6.99 -10.99 13.01
C PRO A 2 -7.20 -11.30 11.53
N ASP A 3 -8.02 -12.31 11.23
CA ASP A 3 -8.34 -12.64 9.86
C ASP A 3 -9.10 -11.48 9.17
N PRO A 4 -8.80 -11.20 7.88
CA PRO A 4 -9.49 -10.17 7.12
C PRO A 4 -11.00 -10.38 7.14
N GLY A 5 -11.77 -9.35 7.47
CA GLY A 5 -13.23 -9.42 7.53
C GLY A 5 -13.82 -9.83 8.89
N THR A 6 -12.98 -10.10 9.90
CA THR A 6 -13.44 -10.20 11.29
C THR A 6 -13.93 -8.83 11.76
N THR A 7 -15.16 -8.75 12.29
CA THR A 7 -15.77 -7.51 12.82
C THR A 7 -16.10 -7.57 14.30
N ASP A 8 -15.84 -8.70 14.97
CA ASP A 8 -16.00 -8.83 16.42
C ASP A 8 -14.82 -8.15 17.14
N ALA A 9 -15.10 -6.97 17.70
CA ALA A 9 -14.12 -6.18 18.43
C ALA A 9 -13.52 -6.92 19.64
N ARG A 10 -14.28 -7.77 20.35
CA ARG A 10 -13.74 -8.52 21.51
C ARG A 10 -12.74 -9.56 21.06
N HIS A 11 -13.12 -10.34 20.04
CA HIS A 11 -12.23 -11.35 19.47
C HIS A 11 -10.95 -10.73 18.90
N ILE A 12 -11.06 -9.56 18.25
CA ILE A 12 -9.90 -8.83 17.73
C ILE A 12 -8.98 -8.35 18.85
N LEU A 13 -9.54 -7.80 19.93
CA LEU A 13 -8.75 -7.38 21.10
C LEU A 13 -8.03 -8.56 21.75
N GLU A 14 -8.65 -9.73 21.86
CA GLU A 14 -8.01 -10.94 22.38
C GLU A 14 -6.83 -11.38 21.52
N ILE A 15 -7.00 -11.44 20.19
CA ILE A 15 -5.92 -11.80 19.26
C ILE A 15 -4.78 -10.78 19.32
N VAL A 16 -5.10 -9.49 19.33
CA VAL A 16 -4.12 -8.41 19.42
C VAL A 16 -3.37 -8.48 20.75
N LYS A 17 -4.06 -8.78 21.86
CA LYS A 17 -3.44 -8.92 23.18
C LYS A 17 -2.42 -10.07 23.23
N VAL A 18 -2.73 -11.21 22.60
CA VAL A 18 -1.80 -12.34 22.50
C VAL A 18 -0.62 -12.02 21.58
N SER A 19 -0.84 -11.21 20.53
CA SER A 19 0.14 -10.95 19.46
C SER A 19 0.72 -9.53 19.48
N ARG A 20 0.78 -8.87 20.66
CA ARG A 20 1.15 -7.45 20.80
C ARG A 20 2.43 -7.05 20.07
N ASN A 21 3.51 -7.82 20.27
CA ASN A 21 4.80 -7.54 19.64
C ASN A 21 4.72 -7.56 18.11
N PHE A 22 3.99 -8.54 17.55
CA PHE A 22 3.81 -8.65 16.11
C PHE A 22 2.99 -7.49 15.54
N VAL A 23 1.92 -7.07 16.23
CA VAL A 23 1.10 -5.92 15.83
C VAL A 23 1.92 -4.64 15.84
N TRP A 24 2.77 -4.45 16.84
CA TRP A 24 3.69 -3.30 16.92
C TRP A 24 4.65 -3.27 15.72
N TYR A 25 5.39 -4.36 15.48
CA TYR A 25 6.33 -4.42 14.36
C TYR A 25 5.65 -4.24 13.01
N SER A 26 4.49 -4.86 12.81
CA SER A 26 3.70 -4.73 11.58
C SER A 26 3.30 -3.27 11.34
N ALA A 27 2.76 -2.59 12.37
CA ALA A 27 2.32 -1.21 12.22
C ALA A 27 3.48 -0.25 11.92
N ILE A 28 4.61 -0.39 12.63
CA ILE A 28 5.81 0.41 12.35
C ILE A 28 6.34 0.15 10.93
N THR A 29 6.40 -1.12 10.52
CA THR A 29 6.84 -1.49 9.17
C THR A 29 5.93 -0.88 8.11
N GLN A 30 4.61 -0.89 8.33
CA GLN A 30 3.62 -0.32 7.42
C GLN A 30 3.73 1.20 7.32
N ILE A 31 3.97 1.92 8.42
CA ILE A 31 4.22 3.37 8.42
C ILE A 31 5.49 3.69 7.63
N VAL A 32 6.61 3.04 7.97
CA VAL A 32 7.90 3.26 7.29
C VAL A 32 7.78 2.95 5.81
N SER A 33 7.16 1.82 5.46
CA SER A 33 6.95 1.43 4.06
C SER A 33 6.08 2.45 3.32
N SER A 34 5.02 2.96 3.94
CA SER A 34 4.14 3.96 3.31
C SER A 34 4.88 5.28 3.05
N VAL A 35 5.74 5.72 3.98
CA VAL A 35 6.58 6.92 3.78
C VAL A 35 7.58 6.71 2.66
N CYS A 36 8.34 5.60 2.71
CA CYS A 36 9.29 5.26 1.65
C CYS A 36 8.60 5.15 0.28
N TYR A 37 7.40 4.61 0.24
CA TYR A 37 6.62 4.47 -0.99
C TYR A 37 6.22 5.83 -1.57
N ILE A 38 5.75 6.77 -0.75
CA ILE A 38 5.44 8.13 -1.21
C ILE A 38 6.68 8.82 -1.76
N ILE A 39 7.81 8.71 -1.07
CA ILE A 39 9.09 9.30 -1.54
C ILE A 39 9.45 8.71 -2.91
N ALA A 40 9.48 7.37 -3.02
CA ALA A 40 9.80 6.70 -4.27
C ALA A 40 8.84 7.08 -5.41
N LEU A 41 7.55 7.20 -5.10
CA LEU A 41 6.51 7.56 -6.06
C LEU A 41 6.74 8.98 -6.63
N PHE A 42 7.02 9.96 -5.77
CA PHE A 42 7.26 11.34 -6.22
C PHE A 42 8.65 11.52 -6.85
N SER A 43 9.68 10.79 -6.39
CA SER A 43 10.97 10.74 -7.08
C SER A 43 10.84 10.14 -8.48
N LEU A 44 10.01 9.10 -8.65
CA LEU A 44 9.71 8.55 -9.97
C LEU A 44 8.95 9.55 -10.84
N ALA A 45 8.03 10.31 -10.25
CA ALA A 45 7.33 11.36 -10.97
C ALA A 45 8.33 12.40 -11.53
N ASP A 46 9.30 12.85 -10.73
CA ASP A 46 10.34 13.80 -11.16
C ASP A 46 11.21 13.25 -12.31
N LEU A 47 11.57 11.96 -12.26
CA LEU A 47 12.32 11.30 -13.33
C LEU A 47 11.56 11.30 -14.68
N ILE A 48 10.22 11.27 -14.64
CA ILE A 48 9.39 11.29 -15.84
C ILE A 48 9.21 12.75 -16.29
N THR A 49 10.17 13.22 -17.09
CA THR A 49 10.39 14.65 -17.42
C THR A 49 9.20 15.35 -18.11
N SER A 50 8.29 14.61 -18.76
CA SER A 50 7.14 15.17 -19.48
C SER A 50 5.83 14.56 -19.00
N GLN A 51 5.46 14.80 -17.74
CA GLN A 51 4.20 14.34 -17.18
C GLN A 51 2.99 14.96 -17.89
N LYS A 52 2.17 14.12 -18.55
CA LYS A 52 0.84 14.52 -19.01
C LYS A 52 -0.11 14.61 -17.81
N LYS A 53 -1.16 15.42 -17.91
CA LYS A 53 -2.16 15.62 -16.85
C LYS A 53 -2.69 14.30 -16.27
N THR A 54 -2.92 13.29 -17.11
CA THR A 54 -3.36 11.95 -16.69
C THR A 54 -2.34 11.27 -15.76
N THR A 55 -1.06 11.26 -16.11
CA THR A 55 0.00 10.66 -15.30
C THR A 55 0.16 11.37 -13.96
N LEU A 56 0.14 12.72 -13.98
CA LEU A 56 0.20 13.53 -12.76
C LEU A 56 -1.00 13.24 -11.85
N SER A 57 -2.23 13.18 -12.40
CA SER A 57 -3.41 12.82 -11.60
C SER A 57 -3.32 11.41 -11.02
N GLY A 58 -2.72 10.47 -11.76
CA GLY A 58 -2.45 9.12 -11.27
C GLY A 58 -1.50 9.13 -10.08
N PHE A 59 -0.38 9.84 -10.17
CA PHE A 59 0.57 10.01 -9.06
C PHE A 59 -0.08 10.61 -7.81
N VAL A 60 -0.85 11.69 -7.98
CA VAL A 60 -1.52 12.37 -6.85
C VAL A 60 -2.56 11.45 -6.19
N LEU A 61 -3.47 10.87 -6.97
CA LEU A 61 -4.51 9.98 -6.43
C LEU A 61 -3.91 8.75 -5.76
N PHE A 62 -2.89 8.16 -6.38
CA PHE A 62 -2.23 6.99 -5.82
C PHE A 62 -1.47 7.33 -4.53
N GLY A 63 -0.82 8.50 -4.47
CA GLY A 63 -0.18 9.02 -3.26
C GLY A 63 -1.17 9.23 -2.11
N ILE A 64 -2.36 9.78 -2.39
CA ILE A 64 -3.46 9.87 -1.40
C ILE A 64 -3.85 8.47 -0.90
N GLY A 65 -3.89 7.50 -1.79
CA GLY A 65 -4.12 6.09 -1.47
C GLY A 65 -3.14 5.52 -0.45
N VAL A 66 -1.85 5.82 -0.60
CA VAL A 66 -0.79 5.36 0.29
C VAL A 66 -0.93 5.99 1.69
N LEU A 67 -1.49 7.19 1.82
CA LEU A 67 -1.84 7.76 3.12
C LEU A 67 -2.93 6.95 3.83
N GLY A 68 -3.85 6.32 3.09
CA GLY A 68 -4.81 5.37 3.64
C GLY A 68 -4.13 4.15 4.28
N MET A 69 -3.10 3.60 3.63
CA MET A 69 -2.30 2.50 4.18
C MET A 69 -1.56 2.93 5.46
N CYS A 70 -1.09 4.18 5.53
CA CYS A 70 -0.50 4.74 6.74
C CYS A 70 -1.55 4.90 7.86
N SER A 71 -2.75 5.40 7.54
CA SER A 71 -3.86 5.54 8.51
C SER A 71 -4.29 4.21 9.11
N ASP A 72 -4.30 3.13 8.33
CA ASP A 72 -4.62 1.78 8.80
C ASP A 72 -3.62 1.29 9.87
N ALA A 73 -2.33 1.57 9.67
CA ALA A 73 -1.30 1.28 10.68
C ALA A 73 -1.53 2.03 12.01
N PHE A 74 -2.06 3.26 11.96
CA PHE A 74 -2.45 3.99 13.18
C PHE A 74 -3.62 3.31 13.90
N PHE A 75 -4.57 2.72 13.19
CA PHE A 75 -5.63 1.93 13.84
C PHE A 75 -5.10 0.64 14.47
N HIS A 76 -4.09 0.02 13.88
CA HIS A 76 -3.37 -1.10 14.52
C HIS A 76 -2.63 -0.67 15.78
N LEU A 77 -1.96 0.49 15.78
CA LEU A 77 -1.34 1.05 16.99
C LEU A 77 -2.38 1.40 18.06
N LEU A 78 -3.53 1.95 17.66
CA LEU A 78 -4.62 2.25 18.58
C LEU A 78 -5.12 0.97 19.27
N ALA A 79 -5.36 -0.10 18.51
CA ALA A 79 -5.76 -1.41 19.04
C ALA A 79 -4.66 -2.01 19.95
N TYR A 80 -3.38 -1.81 19.61
CA TYR A 80 -2.27 -2.19 20.49
C TYR A 80 -2.35 -1.47 21.85
N TYR A 81 -2.53 -0.15 21.88
CA TYR A 81 -2.62 0.58 23.15
C TYR A 81 -3.89 0.25 23.94
N MET A 82 -5.00 -0.04 23.26
CA MET A 82 -6.26 -0.46 23.89
C MET A 82 -6.20 -1.84 24.56
N THR A 83 -5.24 -2.68 24.21
CA THR A 83 -5.06 -4.02 24.81
C THR A 83 -4.07 -4.05 25.97
N ASP A 84 -3.56 -2.90 26.40
CA ASP A 84 -2.57 -2.81 27.47
C ASP A 84 -3.17 -3.22 28.82
N ASP A 85 -2.41 -3.92 29.66
CA ASP A 85 -2.92 -4.40 30.95
C ASP A 85 -3.22 -3.27 31.95
N SER A 86 -2.66 -2.07 31.73
CA SER A 86 -3.02 -0.87 32.50
C SER A 86 -4.36 -0.25 32.09
N VAL A 87 -4.88 -0.61 30.92
CA VAL A 87 -6.17 -0.14 30.41
C VAL A 87 -7.22 -1.16 30.79
N PHE A 88 -8.08 -0.81 31.74
CA PHE A 88 -9.31 -1.57 31.97
C PHE A 88 -10.13 -1.52 30.69
N ILE A 89 -10.25 -2.64 29.97
CA ILE A 89 -11.06 -2.74 28.75
C ILE A 89 -12.52 -2.57 29.17
N GLN A 90 -12.97 -1.32 29.17
CA GLN A 90 -14.33 -0.93 29.46
C GLN A 90 -15.18 -1.07 28.21
N GLU A 91 -16.49 -1.23 28.39
CA GLU A 91 -17.47 -1.34 27.32
C GLU A 91 -17.36 -0.20 26.29
N ASN A 92 -16.96 1.00 26.74
CA ASN A 92 -16.71 2.17 25.90
C ASN A 92 -15.60 1.96 24.85
N VAL A 93 -14.52 1.25 25.18
CA VAL A 93 -13.43 0.96 24.22
C VAL A 93 -13.91 0.01 23.14
N ILE A 94 -14.71 -1.00 23.52
CA ILE A 94 -15.29 -1.98 22.62
C ILE A 94 -16.28 -1.30 21.66
N ILE A 95 -17.11 -0.36 22.15
CA ILE A 95 -18.04 0.41 21.32
C ILE A 95 -17.29 1.18 20.24
N ILE A 96 -16.20 1.87 20.61
CA ILE A 96 -15.38 2.63 19.67
C ILE A 96 -14.73 1.70 18.64
N MET A 97 -14.13 0.58 19.07
CA MET A 97 -13.52 -0.37 18.14
C MET A 97 -14.53 -1.00 17.19
N ASN A 98 -15.70 -1.39 17.67
CA ASN A 98 -16.75 -1.94 16.83
C ASN A 98 -17.23 -0.90 15.80
N PHE A 99 -17.37 0.37 16.20
CA PHE A 99 -17.64 1.45 15.25
C PHE A 99 -16.53 1.55 14.19
N MET A 100 -15.26 1.58 14.60
CA MET A 100 -14.10 1.70 13.69
C MET A 100 -13.99 0.54 12.70
N GLN A 101 -14.35 -0.68 13.11
CA GLN A 101 -14.31 -1.89 12.29
C GLN A 101 -15.52 -2.08 11.38
N THR A 102 -16.62 -1.38 11.66
CA THR A 102 -17.86 -1.47 10.88
C THR A 102 -18.09 -0.19 10.09
N LYS A 103 -18.80 0.78 10.68
CA LYS A 103 -19.22 2.02 10.02
C LYS A 103 -18.05 2.99 9.80
N GLY A 104 -17.07 2.97 10.69
CA GLY A 104 -15.87 3.81 10.63
C GLY A 104 -15.00 3.51 9.41
N VAL A 105 -15.04 2.28 8.87
CA VAL A 105 -14.35 1.93 7.62
C VAL A 105 -14.82 2.80 6.45
N ILE A 106 -16.07 3.26 6.46
CA ILE A 106 -16.58 4.19 5.42
C ILE A 106 -15.77 5.50 5.42
N ILE A 107 -15.23 5.92 6.56
CA ILE A 107 -14.38 7.12 6.67
C ILE A 107 -13.04 6.92 5.96
N LEU A 108 -12.57 5.67 5.83
CA LEU A 108 -11.36 5.33 5.08
C LEU A 108 -11.59 5.21 3.56
N VAL A 109 -12.84 5.05 3.11
CA VAL A 109 -13.18 4.88 1.68
C VAL A 109 -12.64 6.02 0.80
N PRO A 110 -12.73 7.32 1.20
CA PRO A 110 -12.13 8.42 0.45
C PRO A 110 -10.60 8.35 0.31
N LEU A 111 -9.91 7.60 1.18
CA LEU A 111 -8.46 7.34 1.07
C LEU A 111 -8.20 6.06 0.27
N LEU A 112 -9.01 5.02 0.44
CA LEU A 112 -8.85 3.74 -0.24
C LEU A 112 -9.19 3.82 -1.75
N LEU A 113 -10.26 4.51 -2.14
CA LEU A 113 -10.67 4.61 -3.54
C LEU A 113 -9.59 5.25 -4.43
N PRO A 114 -8.95 6.36 -4.04
CA PRO A 114 -7.81 6.92 -4.79
C PRO A 114 -6.65 5.96 -4.99
N PHE A 115 -6.41 5.00 -4.09
CA PHE A 115 -5.37 3.98 -4.30
C PHE A 115 -5.64 3.14 -5.57
N PHE A 116 -6.86 2.60 -5.68
CA PHE A 116 -7.25 1.78 -6.83
C PHE A 116 -7.43 2.62 -8.10
N ILE A 117 -8.13 3.75 -8.00
CA ILE A 117 -8.38 4.62 -9.15
C ILE A 117 -7.07 5.25 -9.64
N GLY A 118 -6.24 5.72 -8.72
CA GLY A 118 -4.94 6.32 -9.00
C GLY A 118 -3.97 5.35 -9.65
N SER A 119 -3.88 4.10 -9.18
CA SER A 119 -3.02 3.08 -9.81
C SER A 119 -3.44 2.75 -11.24
N LEU A 120 -4.75 2.68 -11.52
CA LEU A 120 -5.27 2.49 -12.88
C LEU A 120 -4.94 3.70 -13.77
N ILE A 121 -5.24 4.91 -13.31
CA ILE A 121 -4.99 6.15 -14.06
C ILE A 121 -3.49 6.33 -14.32
N LEU A 122 -2.64 6.05 -13.33
CA LEU A 122 -1.18 6.11 -13.45
C LEU A 122 -0.70 5.12 -14.52
N SER A 123 -1.17 3.87 -14.47
CA SER A 123 -0.82 2.84 -15.45
C SER A 123 -1.22 3.25 -16.87
N ILE A 124 -2.41 3.81 -17.04
CA ILE A 124 -2.88 4.33 -18.33
C ILE A 124 -2.01 5.51 -18.78
N GLY A 125 -1.72 6.47 -17.90
CA GLY A 125 -0.89 7.63 -18.20
C GLY A 125 0.52 7.24 -18.66
N LEU A 126 1.16 6.34 -17.93
CA LEU A 126 2.49 5.81 -18.26
C LEU A 126 2.50 5.04 -19.58
N LYS A 127 1.46 4.27 -19.87
CA LYS A 127 1.27 3.60 -21.18
C LYS A 127 1.11 4.60 -22.32
N LEU A 128 0.28 5.64 -22.14
CA LEU A 128 0.07 6.70 -23.13
C LEU A 128 1.31 7.56 -23.39
N GLN A 129 2.27 7.56 -22.45
CA GLN A 129 3.58 8.19 -22.61
C GLN A 129 4.66 7.23 -23.13
N ASN A 130 4.31 5.97 -23.42
CA ASN A 130 5.24 4.90 -23.81
C ASN A 130 6.38 4.66 -22.79
N VAL A 131 6.23 5.10 -21.53
CA VAL A 131 7.21 4.85 -20.46
C VAL A 131 7.20 3.38 -20.07
N ILE A 132 6.01 2.78 -20.04
CA ILE A 132 5.81 1.34 -19.85
C ILE A 132 5.35 0.79 -21.19
N SER A 133 6.29 0.20 -21.94
CA SER A 133 6.05 -0.28 -23.30
C SER A 133 5.62 -1.76 -23.33
N LYS A 134 5.00 -2.12 -24.46
CA LYS A 134 4.38 -3.39 -24.84
C LYS A 134 5.20 -4.63 -24.42
N ILE A 135 4.46 -5.73 -24.17
CA ILE A 135 4.90 -7.15 -24.10
C ILE A 135 6.34 -7.29 -24.61
N PRO A 136 7.27 -7.90 -23.83
CA PRO A 136 8.67 -8.00 -24.21
C PRO A 136 8.74 -8.51 -25.64
N ASN A 137 9.07 -7.62 -26.58
CA ASN A 137 9.37 -8.03 -27.93
C ASN A 137 10.64 -8.85 -27.77
N GLY A 138 10.50 -10.18 -27.90
CA GLY A 138 11.58 -11.15 -27.89
C GLY A 138 12.54 -10.94 -29.06
N ARG A 139 13.18 -9.77 -29.13
CA ARG A 139 14.44 -9.60 -29.82
C ARG A 139 15.49 -10.21 -28.91
N PHE A 140 15.59 -11.53 -28.97
CA PHE A 140 16.89 -12.17 -28.85
C PHE A 140 17.85 -11.38 -29.76
N PRO A 141 18.96 -10.84 -29.25
CA PRO A 141 19.98 -10.32 -30.14
C PRO A 141 20.39 -11.48 -31.04
N ASN A 142 20.21 -11.32 -32.35
CA ASN A 142 20.79 -12.21 -33.34
C ASN A 142 22.30 -12.28 -33.05
N LEU A 143 22.73 -13.37 -32.41
CA LEU A 143 24.11 -13.82 -32.40
C LEU A 143 24.47 -14.08 -33.86
N GLN A 144 25.01 -13.05 -34.53
CA GLN A 144 25.77 -13.25 -35.76
C GLN A 144 27.00 -14.08 -35.39
N PHE A 145 26.88 -15.40 -35.52
CA PHE A 145 28.05 -16.27 -35.62
C PHE A 145 28.81 -15.86 -36.89
N SER A 146 29.94 -15.19 -36.72
CA SER A 146 30.92 -15.03 -37.80
C SER A 146 31.45 -16.41 -38.19
N PRO A 147 31.37 -16.82 -39.47
CA PRO A 147 32.01 -18.05 -39.92
C PRO A 147 33.49 -17.74 -40.12
N GLY A 148 34.29 -18.04 -39.11
CA GLY A 148 35.71 -17.67 -39.11
C GLY A 148 36.58 -18.61 -38.29
N PHE A 149 36.54 -19.91 -38.59
CA PHE A 149 37.62 -20.82 -38.18
C PHE A 149 37.74 -21.99 -39.16
N ARG A 150 38.69 -21.87 -40.11
CA ARG A 150 39.35 -23.04 -40.71
C ARG A 150 40.56 -23.34 -39.84
N ALA A 151 40.55 -24.48 -39.18
CA ALA A 151 41.74 -25.11 -38.62
C ALA A 151 42.37 -26.03 -39.70
N PRO A 152 43.67 -26.35 -39.58
CA PRO A 152 44.56 -26.72 -40.69
C PRO A 152 44.20 -28.01 -41.43
#